data_AF-A0A7Y5N3N8-F1
#
_entry.id   AF-A0A7Y5N3N8-F1
#
_cell.length_a   1.000
_cell.length_b   1.000
_cell.length_c   1.000
_cell.angle_alpha   90.00
_cell.angle_beta   90.00
_cell.angle_gamma   90.00
#
_symmetry.space_group_name_H-M   'P 1'
#
loop_
_entity.id
_entity.type
_entity.pdbx_description
1 polymer ?
#
loop_
_entity_poly.entity_id
_entity_poly.type
_entity_poly.pdbx_seq_one_letter_code
_entity_poly.pdbx_strand_id
1 'polypeptide(L)'
;MRAVTRVAALLLSTVGFGTVVHVPTDVPTIQAALDSISESDTILVNQGVYTEELTAPAFGFSLIGDVVPDTGLYLRPIIDPSELDSPTTRTCLETITGNVVIEQMWFKNGAAMHPHDNNTVGGVRNSAANLVIRDCVFDSTYRGVVSPFLVTLERCIFRASKRNCIYMANATLRAFDCDFECIETEWAAIIASSGTVVTRCRLHGSMGNDWDWWFNVYGESWLVRDNVFGPGGGSARLIQVGGTGGVFENNLITECRTRGALMGVGPECEGLIEIRNNTFLRNIIQGEEWRGTLCLSVSAQSDSFSTCSEVLVTDNEFIENEGGSIVKGILTSGHDIITRNSFRGLLPDSQWTVLAFYNDPLIRDNMFFDNGKAVRPETGRGIHAEYNWWGHETGPYHPTLNPVGQGDEVGILIRLIRWRRLS
;
A
#
# COMPACT_ATOMS: atom_id res chain seq x y z
N MET A 1 -49.63 -0.23 55.40
CA MET A 1 -48.72 0.21 54.31
C MET A 1 -47.31 0.26 54.88
N ARG A 2 -46.41 -0.65 54.47
CA ARG A 2 -44.99 -0.61 54.85
C ARG A 2 -44.22 0.00 53.67
N ALA A 3 -43.64 1.18 53.88
CA ALA A 3 -42.79 1.84 52.89
C ALA A 3 -41.43 1.14 52.87
N VAL A 4 -41.07 0.59 51.72
CA VAL A 4 -39.75 -0.01 51.46
C VAL A 4 -38.85 1.11 50.92
N THR A 5 -37.93 1.61 51.75
CA THR A 5 -36.90 2.56 51.36
C THR A 5 -35.85 1.84 50.52
N ARG A 6 -35.84 2.06 49.20
CA ARG A 6 -34.77 1.61 48.30
C ARG A 6 -33.59 2.57 48.45
N VAL A 7 -32.48 2.08 49.02
CA VAL A 7 -31.18 2.76 48.97
C VAL A 7 -30.62 2.55 47.57
N ALA A 8 -30.59 3.62 46.76
CA ALA A 8 -29.90 3.62 45.49
C ALA A 8 -28.40 3.82 45.75
N ALA A 9 -27.59 2.79 45.51
CA ALA A 9 -26.13 2.90 45.52
C ALA A 9 -25.69 3.65 44.26
N LEU A 10 -25.22 4.88 44.44
CA LEU A 10 -24.60 5.69 43.39
C LEU A 10 -23.19 5.12 43.15
N LEU A 11 -23.02 4.30 42.12
CA LEU A 11 -21.71 3.88 41.63
C LEU A 11 -21.03 5.09 41.00
N LEU A 12 -20.19 5.80 41.77
CA LEU A 12 -19.22 6.73 41.21
C LEU A 12 -18.20 5.89 40.44
N SER A 13 -18.31 5.86 39.11
CA SER A 13 -17.24 5.40 38.24
C SER A 13 -16.10 6.42 38.32
N THR A 14 -15.10 6.16 39.16
CA THR A 14 -13.84 6.89 39.12
C THR A 14 -13.19 6.63 37.77
N VAL A 15 -13.15 7.65 36.91
CA VAL A 15 -12.27 7.65 35.75
C VAL A 15 -10.85 7.70 36.31
N GLY A 16 -10.19 6.53 36.38
CA GLY A 16 -8.80 6.45 36.78
C GLY A 16 -7.96 7.17 35.73
N PHE A 17 -7.24 8.22 36.14
CA PHE A 17 -6.17 8.78 35.30
C PHE A 17 -4.99 7.80 35.37
N GLY A 18 -4.47 7.38 34.22
CA GLY A 18 -3.27 6.55 34.15
C GLY A 18 -2.08 7.25 34.82
N THR A 19 -1.30 6.50 35.57
CA THR A 19 -0.04 6.95 36.17
C THR A 19 1.10 6.89 35.15
N VAL A 20 2.20 7.59 35.42
CA VAL A 20 3.39 7.59 34.56
C VAL A 20 4.55 6.91 35.31
N VAL A 21 5.16 5.90 34.69
CA VAL A 21 6.36 5.20 35.19
C VAL A 21 7.55 5.55 34.30
N HIS A 22 8.63 6.08 34.88
CA HIS A 22 9.83 6.49 34.16
C HIS A 22 10.88 5.37 34.14
N VAL A 23 11.44 5.09 32.98
CA VAL A 23 12.53 4.13 32.81
C VAL A 23 13.79 4.89 32.37
N PRO A 24 14.94 4.75 33.06
CA PRO A 24 15.21 3.84 34.17
C PRO A 24 14.99 4.44 35.58
N THR A 25 14.43 5.64 35.69
CA THR A 25 14.42 6.41 36.96
C THR A 25 13.58 5.78 38.07
N ASP A 26 12.36 5.33 37.75
CA ASP A 26 11.45 4.71 38.71
C ASP A 26 11.68 3.19 38.80
N VAL A 27 11.97 2.56 37.66
CA VAL A 27 12.29 1.13 37.52
C VAL A 27 13.41 0.92 36.51
N PRO A 28 14.30 -0.08 36.69
CA PRO A 28 15.55 -0.16 35.94
C PRO A 28 15.41 -0.57 34.46
N THR A 29 14.31 -1.22 34.08
CA THR A 29 14.12 -1.76 32.72
C THR A 29 12.69 -1.54 32.21
N ILE A 30 12.48 -1.67 30.90
CA ILE A 30 11.16 -1.49 30.30
C ILE A 30 10.23 -2.65 30.70
N GLN A 31 10.73 -3.89 30.76
CA GLN A 31 9.91 -5.01 31.22
C GLN A 31 9.46 -4.82 32.67
N ALA A 32 10.34 -4.33 33.56
CA ALA A 32 9.96 -4.03 34.94
C ALA A 32 8.84 -2.97 35.03
N ALA A 33 8.83 -2.00 34.11
CA ALA A 33 7.73 -1.04 34.01
C ALA A 33 6.43 -1.72 33.55
N LEU A 34 6.49 -2.51 32.47
CA LEU A 34 5.34 -3.28 31.94
C LEU A 34 4.71 -4.21 33.00
N ASP A 35 5.54 -4.81 33.87
CA ASP A 35 5.09 -5.69 34.94
C ASP A 35 4.42 -4.94 36.11
N SER A 36 4.66 -3.62 36.23
CA SER A 36 4.22 -2.80 37.36
C SER A 36 2.99 -1.92 37.09
N ILE A 37 2.71 -1.62 35.82
CA ILE A 37 1.64 -0.71 35.41
C ILE A 37 0.24 -1.35 35.51
N SER A 38 -0.78 -0.51 35.46
CA SER A 38 -2.21 -0.84 35.34
C SER A 38 -2.80 -0.35 34.02
N GLU A 39 -4.06 -0.68 33.76
CA GLU A 39 -4.75 -0.25 32.54
C GLU A 39 -4.75 1.28 32.38
N SER A 40 -4.42 1.74 31.17
CA SER A 40 -4.28 3.14 30.76
C SER A 40 -3.08 3.90 31.32
N ASP A 41 -2.17 3.25 32.05
CA ASP A 41 -0.91 3.86 32.47
C ASP A 41 0.03 4.15 31.29
N THR A 42 1.01 5.01 31.53
CA THR A 42 2.06 5.40 30.59
C THR A 42 3.44 4.99 31.10
N ILE A 43 4.24 4.41 30.23
CA ILE A 43 5.67 4.19 30.45
C ILE A 43 6.42 5.24 29.64
N LEU A 44 7.21 6.07 30.33
CA LEU A 44 8.07 7.07 29.71
C LEU A 44 9.53 6.58 29.75
N VAL A 45 10.12 6.36 28.58
CA VAL A 45 11.43 5.70 28.45
C VAL A 45 12.49 6.74 28.08
N ASN A 46 13.49 6.92 28.94
CA ASN A 46 14.61 7.80 28.65
C ASN A 46 15.45 7.28 27.48
N GLN A 47 16.21 8.18 26.87
CA GLN A 47 17.15 7.82 25.82
C GLN A 47 18.14 6.74 26.29
N GLY A 48 18.29 5.68 25.51
CA GLY A 48 19.21 4.57 25.79
C GLY A 48 19.03 3.43 24.80
N VAL A 49 19.91 2.43 24.87
CA VAL A 49 19.72 1.13 24.21
C VAL A 49 19.29 0.14 25.28
N TYR A 50 18.14 -0.48 25.07
CA TYR A 50 17.51 -1.44 25.96
C TYR A 50 17.57 -2.81 25.28
N THR A 51 18.53 -3.62 25.72
CA THR A 51 18.71 -5.01 25.26
C THR A 51 17.67 -5.89 25.95
N GLU A 52 16.41 -5.75 25.56
CA GLU A 52 15.27 -6.44 26.15
C GLU A 52 14.38 -7.07 25.07
N GLU A 53 13.77 -8.19 25.42
CA GLU A 53 12.67 -8.83 24.69
C GLU A 53 11.40 -8.62 25.51
N LEU A 54 10.47 -7.79 25.02
CA LEU A 54 9.37 -7.30 25.84
C LEU A 54 8.08 -8.08 25.60
N THR A 55 7.40 -8.44 26.68
CA THR A 55 6.04 -8.96 26.66
C THR A 55 5.12 -7.99 27.39
N ALA A 56 4.14 -7.44 26.66
CA ALA A 56 3.20 -6.50 27.22
C ALA A 56 2.17 -7.17 28.14
N PRO A 57 1.59 -6.44 29.09
CA PRO A 57 0.47 -6.95 29.89
C PRO A 57 -0.80 -7.10 29.06
N ALA A 58 -1.79 -7.80 29.62
CA ALA A 58 -3.07 -8.08 28.97
C ALA A 58 -4.11 -6.95 29.15
N PHE A 59 -3.70 -5.69 28.95
CA PHE A 59 -4.57 -4.50 28.99
C PHE A 59 -3.96 -3.35 28.17
N GLY A 60 -4.70 -2.26 27.99
CA GLY A 60 -4.22 -1.09 27.25
C GLY A 60 -3.24 -0.23 28.05
N PHE A 61 -2.23 0.33 27.39
CA PHE A 61 -1.20 1.20 27.98
C PHE A 61 -0.55 2.08 26.90
N SER A 62 0.24 3.07 27.33
CA SER A 62 1.08 3.88 26.44
C SER A 62 2.56 3.63 26.70
N LEU A 63 3.35 3.43 25.66
CA LEU A 63 4.82 3.35 25.70
C LEU A 63 5.40 4.51 24.89
N ILE A 64 6.04 5.45 25.57
CA ILE A 64 6.47 6.72 24.97
C ILE A 64 7.98 6.89 25.21
N GLY A 65 8.72 7.21 24.16
CA GLY A 65 10.11 7.62 24.30
C GLY A 65 10.21 9.07 24.77
N ASP A 66 11.01 9.32 25.81
CA ASP A 66 11.33 10.66 26.29
C ASP A 66 12.33 11.32 25.35
N VAL A 67 11.82 11.90 24.26
CA VAL A 67 12.62 12.58 23.25
C VAL A 67 12.56 14.08 23.41
N VAL A 68 13.71 14.73 23.27
CA VAL A 68 13.79 16.20 23.18
C VAL A 68 13.54 16.61 21.73
N PRO A 69 12.47 17.37 21.41
CA PRO A 69 12.04 17.60 20.02
C PRO A 69 12.98 18.43 19.13
N ASP A 70 13.98 19.13 19.69
CA ASP A 70 14.60 20.30 19.03
C ASP A 70 16.03 20.12 18.46
N THR A 71 16.61 18.91 18.42
CA THR A 71 18.03 18.77 18.02
C THR A 71 18.28 18.33 16.57
N GLY A 72 17.25 18.00 15.79
CA GLY A 72 17.40 17.51 14.41
C GLY A 72 18.03 16.12 14.27
N LEU A 73 18.49 15.54 15.38
CA LEU A 73 18.86 14.14 15.56
C LEU A 73 17.96 13.59 16.66
N TYR A 74 16.75 13.16 16.30
CA TYR A 74 15.79 12.56 17.23
C TYR A 74 16.32 11.20 17.71
N LEU A 75 17.21 11.24 18.71
CA LEU A 75 17.64 10.06 19.43
C LEU A 75 16.45 9.57 20.25
N ARG A 76 15.96 8.41 19.88
CA ARG A 76 14.86 7.70 20.54
C ARG A 76 15.45 6.60 21.42
N PRO A 77 14.75 6.18 22.47
CA PRO A 77 15.07 4.92 23.13
C PRO A 77 14.99 3.78 22.13
N ILE A 78 16.01 2.94 22.11
CA ILE A 78 16.15 1.82 21.19
C ILE A 78 15.86 0.54 21.96
N ILE A 79 14.90 -0.27 21.49
CA ILE A 79 14.72 -1.64 21.94
C ILE A 79 15.42 -2.55 20.94
N ASP A 80 16.43 -3.28 21.39
CA ASP A 80 17.26 -4.16 20.55
C ASP A 80 17.59 -5.50 21.24
N PRO A 81 16.76 -6.55 21.06
CA PRO A 81 17.02 -7.87 21.63
C PRO A 81 18.15 -8.66 20.94
N SER A 82 18.86 -8.09 19.95
CA SER A 82 19.80 -8.85 19.09
C SER A 82 21.00 -9.45 19.84
N GLU A 83 21.36 -8.89 20.98
CA GLU A 83 22.48 -9.35 21.81
C GLU A 83 22.07 -10.34 22.91
N LEU A 84 20.79 -10.73 22.99
CA LEU A 84 20.32 -11.72 23.96
C LEU A 84 20.79 -13.14 23.59
N ASP A 85 21.21 -13.90 24.60
CA ASP A 85 21.50 -15.33 24.46
C ASP A 85 20.20 -16.11 24.25
N SER A 86 19.85 -16.38 22.98
CA SER A 86 18.65 -17.14 22.57
C SER A 86 17.29 -16.44 22.85
N PRO A 87 16.97 -15.35 22.14
CA PRO A 87 15.66 -14.68 22.26
C PRO A 87 14.51 -15.66 21.91
N THR A 88 13.48 -15.68 22.75
CA THR A 88 12.41 -16.67 22.74
C THR A 88 11.31 -16.34 21.73
N THR A 89 10.88 -15.08 21.68
CA THR A 89 9.89 -14.53 20.76
C THR A 89 10.52 -13.93 19.51
N ARG A 90 11.81 -13.57 19.58
CA ARG A 90 12.59 -12.90 18.53
C ARG A 90 11.96 -11.60 18.05
N THR A 91 11.25 -10.92 18.93
CA THR A 91 10.54 -9.67 18.68
C THR A 91 10.96 -8.62 19.70
N CYS A 92 10.98 -7.33 19.34
CA CYS A 92 11.28 -6.29 20.32
C CYS A 92 10.16 -6.16 21.35
N LEU A 93 8.90 -6.16 20.88
CA LEU A 93 7.71 -6.07 21.71
C LEU A 93 6.58 -6.96 21.17
N GLU A 94 6.08 -7.85 22.03
CA GLU A 94 4.83 -8.58 21.82
C GLU A 94 3.69 -7.96 22.64
N THR A 95 2.62 -7.52 21.97
CA THR A 95 1.40 -7.06 22.64
C THR A 95 0.37 -8.19 22.74
N ILE A 96 -0.43 -8.21 23.81
CA ILE A 96 -1.39 -9.29 24.08
C ILE A 96 -2.83 -8.87 23.77
N THR A 97 -3.32 -7.80 24.41
CA THR A 97 -4.69 -7.28 24.23
C THR A 97 -4.76 -5.81 24.61
N GLY A 98 -5.95 -5.21 24.51
CA GLY A 98 -6.21 -3.83 24.89
C GLY A 98 -5.97 -2.82 23.76
N ASN A 99 -5.98 -1.54 24.13
CA ASN A 99 -5.62 -0.43 23.26
C ASN A 99 -4.19 -0.01 23.60
N VAL A 100 -3.24 -0.26 22.70
CA VAL A 100 -1.83 0.06 22.92
C VAL A 100 -1.43 1.25 22.08
N VAL A 101 -0.77 2.22 22.71
CA VAL A 101 -0.19 3.38 22.04
C VAL A 101 1.33 3.33 22.18
N ILE A 102 2.05 3.44 21.08
CA ILE A 102 3.51 3.47 21.06
C ILE A 102 3.96 4.75 20.36
N GLU A 103 4.73 5.59 21.03
CA GLU A 103 5.20 6.84 20.45
C GLU A 103 6.69 7.03 20.63
N GLN A 104 7.37 7.59 19.63
CA GLN A 104 8.74 8.09 19.76
C GLN A 104 9.77 7.02 20.15
N MET A 105 9.52 5.76 19.77
CA MET A 105 10.40 4.62 20.02
C MET A 105 11.18 4.21 18.77
N TRP A 106 12.32 3.54 18.98
CA TRP A 106 13.09 2.90 17.91
C TRP A 106 13.17 1.39 18.16
N PHE A 107 12.75 0.61 17.19
CA PHE A 107 12.81 -0.85 17.18
C PHE A 107 13.91 -1.35 16.22
N LYS A 108 14.76 -2.25 16.73
CA LYS A 108 15.81 -2.90 15.94
C LYS A 108 15.88 -4.38 16.33
N ASN A 109 15.78 -5.28 15.36
CA ASN A 109 15.99 -6.71 15.61
C ASN A 109 16.86 -7.28 14.48
N GLY A 110 18.16 -7.13 14.65
CA GLY A 110 19.18 -7.31 13.62
C GLY A 110 19.19 -8.69 12.97
N ALA A 111 20.09 -8.86 12.00
CA ALA A 111 20.17 -10.07 11.16
C ALA A 111 20.23 -11.40 11.93
N ALA A 112 20.80 -11.42 13.13
CA ALA A 112 20.89 -12.61 13.98
C ALA A 112 19.52 -13.11 14.48
N MET A 113 18.49 -12.24 14.47
CA MET A 113 17.13 -12.55 14.86
C MET A 113 16.25 -13.04 13.70
N HIS A 114 16.82 -13.15 12.50
CA HIS A 114 16.17 -13.65 11.29
C HIS A 114 15.86 -15.16 11.43
N PRO A 115 14.62 -15.62 11.19
CA PRO A 115 14.17 -17.01 11.39
C PRO A 115 14.84 -17.98 10.38
N HIS A 116 14.91 -19.31 10.53
CA HIS A 116 14.16 -20.35 11.27
C HIS A 116 12.62 -20.23 11.25
N ASP A 117 12.08 -20.35 10.04
CA ASP A 117 10.79 -20.96 9.69
C ASP A 117 9.45 -20.27 10.04
N ASN A 118 9.38 -19.18 10.83
CA ASN A 118 8.10 -18.52 11.18
C ASN A 118 7.93 -17.06 10.69
N ASN A 119 6.75 -16.75 10.14
CA ASN A 119 6.41 -15.45 9.53
C ASN A 119 5.91 -14.38 10.54
N THR A 120 6.14 -14.57 11.85
CA THR A 120 5.44 -13.82 12.91
C THR A 120 6.34 -12.96 13.80
N VAL A 121 7.64 -12.83 13.49
CA VAL A 121 8.64 -12.14 14.32
C VAL A 121 9.05 -10.79 13.69
N GLY A 122 9.55 -9.84 14.49
CA GLY A 122 9.84 -8.50 13.97
C GLY A 122 10.16 -7.42 15.02
N GLY A 123 9.94 -6.16 14.67
CA GLY A 123 9.93 -5.05 15.61
C GLY A 123 8.79 -5.21 16.62
N VAL A 124 7.55 -5.09 16.16
CA VAL A 124 6.36 -5.22 17.01
C VAL A 124 5.46 -6.35 16.50
N ARG A 125 5.18 -7.32 17.37
CA ARG A 125 4.18 -8.38 17.15
C ARG A 125 2.93 -8.03 17.92
N ASN A 126 1.88 -7.64 17.21
CA ASN A 126 0.66 -7.16 17.81
C ASN A 126 -0.40 -8.27 17.91
N SER A 127 -0.83 -8.62 19.11
CA SER A 127 -2.07 -9.38 19.34
C SER A 127 -3.18 -8.51 19.95
N ALA A 128 -2.92 -7.21 20.15
CA ALA A 128 -3.91 -6.28 20.66
C ALA A 128 -4.92 -5.82 19.60
N ALA A 129 -6.16 -5.57 20.03
CA ALA A 129 -7.28 -5.24 19.14
C ALA A 129 -7.09 -3.93 18.39
N ASN A 130 -6.38 -2.97 19.00
CA ASN A 130 -6.06 -1.68 18.40
C ASN A 130 -4.65 -1.25 18.81
N LEU A 131 -3.78 -1.12 17.83
CA LEU A 131 -2.42 -0.62 18.02
C LEU A 131 -2.24 0.69 17.26
N VAL A 132 -1.82 1.73 17.98
CA VAL A 132 -1.46 3.02 17.41
C VAL A 132 0.03 3.25 17.60
N ILE A 133 0.75 3.53 16.52
CA ILE A 133 2.19 3.81 16.54
C ILE A 133 2.43 5.17 15.90
N ARG A 134 3.13 6.06 16.62
CA ARG A 134 3.45 7.42 16.12
C ARG A 134 4.91 7.75 16.25
N ASP A 135 5.46 8.43 15.24
CA ASP A 135 6.81 9.01 15.31
C ASP A 135 7.91 7.98 15.64
N CYS A 136 7.69 6.70 15.29
CA CYS A 136 8.59 5.59 15.60
C CYS A 136 9.50 5.24 14.42
N VAL A 137 10.62 4.59 14.73
CA VAL A 137 11.58 4.09 13.73
C VAL A 137 11.69 2.57 13.84
N PHE A 138 11.59 1.88 12.71
CA PHE A 138 11.86 0.45 12.57
C PHE A 138 13.08 0.30 11.67
N ASP A 139 14.22 -0.05 12.25
CA ASP A 139 15.50 -0.10 11.52
C ASP A 139 16.07 -1.51 11.54
N SER A 140 16.43 -2.01 10.36
CA SER A 140 17.14 -3.28 10.23
C SER A 140 16.36 -4.43 10.86
N THR A 141 15.03 -4.33 10.82
CA THR A 141 14.13 -5.31 11.40
C THR A 141 13.92 -6.49 10.45
N TYR A 142 13.60 -7.67 10.99
CA TYR A 142 13.14 -8.75 10.12
C TYR A 142 11.82 -8.40 9.45
N ARG A 143 10.82 -8.01 10.26
CA ARG A 143 9.59 -7.35 9.85
C ARG A 143 9.38 -6.15 10.77
N GLY A 144 8.83 -5.05 10.28
CA GLY A 144 8.60 -3.88 11.14
C GLY A 144 7.47 -4.13 12.14
N VAL A 145 6.23 -4.25 11.63
CA VAL A 145 5.05 -4.56 12.43
C VAL A 145 4.32 -5.78 11.86
N VAL A 146 3.94 -6.70 12.73
CA VAL A 146 3.13 -7.88 12.41
C VAL A 146 1.84 -7.82 13.21
N SER A 147 0.67 -7.89 12.56
CA SER A 147 -0.61 -7.85 13.28
C SER A 147 -1.76 -8.55 12.56
N PRO A 148 -2.62 -9.31 13.26
CA PRO A 148 -3.90 -9.76 12.75
C PRO A 148 -5.06 -8.81 13.10
N PHE A 149 -4.79 -7.62 13.63
CA PHE A 149 -5.79 -6.63 14.07
C PHE A 149 -5.50 -5.24 13.50
N LEU A 150 -6.40 -4.28 13.76
CA LEU A 150 -6.26 -2.91 13.30
C LEU A 150 -4.94 -2.28 13.80
N VAL A 151 -4.16 -1.72 12.86
CA VAL A 151 -2.96 -0.92 13.17
C VAL A 151 -3.12 0.46 12.55
N THR A 152 -2.87 1.49 13.35
CA THR A 152 -2.72 2.87 12.90
C THR A 152 -1.26 3.30 13.03
N LEU A 153 -0.67 3.78 11.94
CA LEU A 153 0.69 4.30 11.87
C LEU A 153 0.65 5.76 11.46
N GLU A 154 1.37 6.61 12.19
CA GLU A 154 1.51 8.03 11.86
C GLU A 154 2.98 8.44 11.94
N ARG A 155 3.54 9.02 10.88
CA ARG A 155 4.92 9.56 10.89
C ARG A 155 5.99 8.53 11.28
N CYS A 156 5.77 7.26 10.93
CA CYS A 156 6.71 6.19 11.20
C CYS A 156 7.71 6.01 10.03
N ILE A 157 8.94 5.65 10.36
CA ILE A 157 9.99 5.35 9.38
C ILE A 157 10.34 3.88 9.48
N PHE A 158 10.27 3.16 8.37
CA PHE A 158 10.73 1.79 8.22
C PHE A 158 11.94 1.82 7.29
N ARG A 159 13.09 1.36 7.74
CA ARG A 159 14.30 1.29 6.92
C ARG A 159 15.04 -0.01 7.10
N ALA A 160 15.67 -0.47 6.03
CA ALA A 160 16.49 -1.68 6.04
C ALA A 160 15.76 -2.95 6.55
N SER A 161 14.43 -3.00 6.41
CA SER A 161 13.70 -4.22 6.77
C SER A 161 14.07 -5.36 5.81
N LYS A 162 14.32 -6.55 6.37
CA LYS A 162 14.76 -7.75 5.63
C LYS A 162 13.63 -8.57 4.99
N ARG A 163 12.38 -8.33 5.42
CA ARG A 163 11.18 -8.80 4.74
C ARG A 163 10.16 -7.65 4.63
N ASN A 164 8.99 -7.81 5.22
CA ASN A 164 7.90 -6.86 5.12
C ASN A 164 8.09 -5.76 6.16
N CYS A 165 8.05 -4.50 5.76
CA CYS A 165 7.96 -3.41 6.71
C CYS A 165 6.65 -3.54 7.53
N ILE A 166 5.54 -3.93 6.90
CA ILE A 166 4.26 -4.25 7.55
C ILE A 166 3.69 -5.57 7.03
N TYR A 167 3.33 -6.46 7.95
CA TYR A 167 2.62 -7.70 7.61
C TYR A 167 1.33 -7.85 8.40
N MET A 168 0.21 -7.72 7.71
CA MET A 168 -1.12 -7.85 8.28
C MET A 168 -1.91 -8.91 7.52
N ALA A 169 -2.04 -10.09 8.14
CA ALA A 169 -2.84 -11.18 7.59
C ALA A 169 -4.30 -10.95 7.99
N ASN A 170 -5.13 -10.48 7.04
CA ASN A 170 -6.57 -10.26 7.21
C ASN A 170 -6.93 -9.09 8.15
N ALA A 171 -6.13 -8.03 8.16
CA ALA A 171 -6.40 -6.88 9.02
C ALA A 171 -6.24 -5.53 8.33
N THR A 172 -6.94 -4.53 8.87
CA THR A 172 -6.99 -3.17 8.34
C THR A 172 -5.75 -2.37 8.77
N LEU A 173 -5.07 -1.76 7.81
CA LEU A 173 -4.00 -0.80 8.06
C LEU A 173 -4.51 0.63 7.87
N ARG A 174 -4.14 1.54 8.75
CA ARG A 174 -4.24 2.99 8.53
C ARG A 174 -2.86 3.61 8.64
N ALA A 175 -2.26 4.01 7.52
CA ALA A 175 -0.94 4.62 7.49
C ALA A 175 -0.99 6.06 6.97
N PHE A 176 -0.39 6.97 7.74
CA PHE A 176 -0.38 8.40 7.46
C PHE A 176 1.05 8.94 7.58
N ASP A 177 1.53 9.64 6.54
CA ASP A 177 2.80 10.37 6.61
C ASP A 177 4.01 9.47 6.95
N CYS A 178 3.97 8.19 6.54
CA CYS A 178 5.02 7.20 6.83
C CYS A 178 6.04 7.08 5.68
N ASP A 179 7.26 6.69 6.01
CA ASP A 179 8.32 6.38 5.05
C ASP A 179 8.67 4.88 5.12
N PHE A 180 8.55 4.18 4.00
CA PHE A 180 8.80 2.75 3.88
C PHE A 180 9.97 2.49 2.92
N GLU A 181 11.11 2.12 3.51
CA GLU A 181 12.33 1.70 2.84
C GLU A 181 12.66 0.24 3.23
N CYS A 182 12.17 -0.72 2.46
CA CYS A 182 12.55 -2.13 2.64
C CYS A 182 13.67 -2.48 1.61
N ILE A 183 14.65 -3.29 2.02
CA ILE A 183 15.85 -3.63 1.20
C ILE A 183 15.75 -5.05 0.63
N GLU A 184 15.13 -5.94 1.38
CA GLU A 184 14.83 -7.30 0.96
C GLU A 184 13.37 -7.50 1.35
N THR A 185 12.49 -7.69 0.38
CA THR A 185 11.10 -8.03 0.67
C THR A 185 10.87 -9.44 0.20
N GLU A 186 10.14 -10.22 0.96
CA GLU A 186 9.46 -11.38 0.39
C GLU A 186 8.02 -10.93 0.12
N TRP A 187 7.70 -10.80 -1.16
CA TRP A 187 6.40 -10.46 -1.72
C TRP A 187 6.00 -8.99 -1.60
N ALA A 188 5.98 -8.38 -0.42
CA ALA A 188 5.63 -6.96 -0.35
C ALA A 188 6.18 -6.17 0.83
N ALA A 189 6.40 -4.87 0.68
CA ALA A 189 6.73 -4.02 1.82
C ALA A 189 5.55 -3.89 2.80
N ILE A 190 4.33 -3.77 2.28
CA ILE A 190 3.10 -3.74 3.07
C ILE A 190 2.13 -4.81 2.58
N ILE A 191 1.67 -5.67 3.50
CA ILE A 191 0.53 -6.57 3.28
C ILE A 191 -0.57 -6.17 4.24
N ALA A 192 -1.77 -5.88 3.72
CA ALA A 192 -2.93 -5.53 4.52
C ALA A 192 -4.25 -5.99 3.86
N SER A 193 -5.38 -5.71 4.50
CA SER A 193 -6.68 -6.21 4.04
C SER A 193 -7.78 -5.14 3.96
N SER A 194 -9.05 -5.54 3.91
CA SER A 194 -10.20 -4.66 3.77
C SER A 194 -10.16 -3.43 4.69
N GLY A 195 -10.63 -2.29 4.18
CA GLY A 195 -10.68 -1.02 4.90
C GLY A 195 -9.33 -0.29 4.99
N THR A 196 -8.29 -0.77 4.31
CA THR A 196 -6.95 -0.20 4.41
C THR A 196 -6.90 1.22 3.82
N VAL A 197 -6.30 2.14 4.57
CA VAL A 197 -6.06 3.52 4.16
C VAL A 197 -4.57 3.82 4.21
N VAL A 198 -4.00 4.26 3.10
CA VAL A 198 -2.59 4.69 3.03
C VAL A 198 -2.52 6.04 2.33
N THR A 199 -2.06 7.05 3.07
CA THR A 199 -2.01 8.41 2.54
C THR A 199 -0.77 9.18 2.97
N ARG A 200 -0.25 9.98 2.03
CA ARG A 200 0.97 10.80 2.22
C ARG A 200 2.19 9.99 2.61
N CYS A 201 2.25 8.74 2.19
CA CYS A 201 3.38 7.86 2.47
C CYS A 201 4.38 7.85 1.31
N ARG A 202 5.65 7.62 1.64
CA ARG A 202 6.73 7.35 0.68
C ARG A 202 7.06 5.87 0.72
N LEU A 203 7.11 5.21 -0.43
CA LEU A 203 7.48 3.81 -0.57
C LEU A 203 8.62 3.72 -1.59
N HIS A 204 9.82 3.33 -1.17
CA HIS A 204 11.02 3.35 -1.99
C HIS A 204 12.08 2.37 -1.46
N GLY A 205 13.17 2.15 -2.20
CA GLY A 205 14.22 1.22 -1.79
C GLY A 205 14.39 0.05 -2.75
N SER A 206 15.35 -0.83 -2.51
CA SER A 206 15.59 -1.97 -3.39
C SER A 206 14.65 -3.13 -3.03
N MET A 207 13.98 -3.73 -4.01
CA MET A 207 13.35 -5.03 -3.78
C MET A 207 14.26 -6.15 -4.24
N GLY A 208 14.25 -7.26 -3.50
CA GLY A 208 15.13 -8.40 -3.77
C GLY A 208 14.80 -9.10 -5.08
N ASN A 209 13.53 -9.13 -5.48
CA ASN A 209 13.06 -9.86 -6.67
C ASN A 209 12.03 -9.07 -7.51
N ASP A 210 11.91 -9.44 -8.80
CA ASP A 210 10.93 -8.86 -9.74
C ASP A 210 9.45 -9.09 -9.38
N TRP A 211 9.18 -10.01 -8.44
CA TRP A 211 7.84 -10.38 -7.99
C TRP A 211 7.40 -9.67 -6.73
N ASP A 212 8.28 -8.84 -6.16
CA ASP A 212 7.98 -8.09 -4.95
C ASP A 212 7.25 -6.78 -5.27
N TRP A 213 6.44 -6.33 -4.30
CA TRP A 213 5.52 -5.20 -4.42
C TRP A 213 5.71 -4.22 -3.26
N TRP A 214 5.58 -2.92 -3.45
CA TRP A 214 5.55 -2.02 -2.29
C TRP A 214 4.31 -2.27 -1.44
N PHE A 215 3.23 -2.64 -2.09
CA PHE A 215 1.92 -2.62 -1.49
C PHE A 215 1.11 -3.80 -1.98
N ASN A 216 0.47 -4.54 -1.07
CA ASN A 216 -0.44 -5.63 -1.39
C ASN A 216 -1.63 -5.61 -0.44
N VAL A 217 -2.78 -5.13 -0.93
CA VAL A 217 -4.03 -5.11 -0.17
C VAL A 217 -5.00 -6.13 -0.74
N TYR A 218 -5.57 -6.93 0.16
CA TYR A 218 -6.58 -7.94 -0.13
C TYR A 218 -7.93 -7.55 0.47
N GLY A 219 -8.98 -7.51 -0.33
CA GLY A 219 -10.35 -7.34 0.18
C GLY A 219 -11.03 -6.07 -0.31
N GLU A 220 -11.85 -5.48 0.56
CA GLU A 220 -12.86 -4.47 0.20
C GLU A 220 -12.49 -3.05 0.70
N SER A 221 -12.95 -2.00 0.03
CA SER A 221 -12.90 -0.61 0.54
C SER A 221 -11.51 -0.10 0.92
N TRP A 222 -10.53 -0.18 0.02
CA TRP A 222 -9.22 0.45 0.25
C TRP A 222 -9.11 1.85 -0.35
N LEU A 223 -8.34 2.72 0.30
CA LEU A 223 -8.02 4.07 -0.16
C LEU A 223 -6.50 4.27 -0.13
N VAL A 224 -5.92 4.46 -1.31
CA VAL A 224 -4.48 4.72 -1.46
C VAL A 224 -4.33 6.03 -2.19
N ARG A 225 -3.90 7.07 -1.46
CA ARG A 225 -3.83 8.41 -2.04
C ARG A 225 -2.69 9.30 -1.60
N ASP A 226 -2.32 10.24 -2.47
CA ASP A 226 -1.30 11.24 -2.17
C ASP A 226 0.06 10.59 -1.79
N ASN A 227 0.37 9.40 -2.31
CA ASN A 227 1.60 8.68 -2.00
C ASN A 227 2.66 8.85 -3.09
N VAL A 228 3.92 8.61 -2.72
CA VAL A 228 5.06 8.57 -3.65
C VAL A 228 5.66 7.16 -3.65
N PHE A 229 5.60 6.50 -4.80
CA PHE A 229 6.26 5.23 -5.07
C PHE A 229 7.53 5.54 -5.86
N GLY A 230 8.68 5.37 -5.21
CA GLY A 230 9.99 5.76 -5.70
C GLY A 230 10.84 4.62 -6.25
N PRO A 231 12.10 4.92 -6.63
CA PRO A 231 12.98 4.00 -7.32
C PRO A 231 13.41 2.80 -6.47
N GLY A 232 13.76 1.71 -7.16
CA GLY A 232 14.48 0.55 -6.62
C GLY A 232 13.67 -0.75 -6.48
N GLY A 233 12.34 -0.71 -6.58
CA GLY A 233 11.50 -1.90 -6.39
C GLY A 233 10.24 -1.90 -7.25
N GLY A 234 9.40 -2.92 -7.07
CA GLY A 234 8.09 -3.01 -7.70
C GLY A 234 7.08 -2.06 -7.08
N SER A 235 6.19 -1.51 -7.90
CA SER A 235 5.17 -0.51 -7.52
C SER A 235 4.08 -1.03 -6.58
N ALA A 236 2.82 -0.66 -6.76
CA ALA A 236 1.70 -1.13 -5.97
C ALA A 236 1.04 -2.35 -6.62
N ARG A 237 0.72 -3.37 -5.82
CA ARG A 237 -0.25 -4.41 -6.15
C ARG A 237 -1.53 -4.19 -5.35
N LEU A 238 -2.65 -3.92 -6.01
CA LEU A 238 -3.94 -3.74 -5.33
C LEU A 238 -4.83 -4.88 -5.77
N ILE A 239 -5.16 -5.81 -4.87
CA ILE A 239 -6.02 -6.94 -5.21
C ILE A 239 -7.37 -6.79 -4.52
N GLN A 240 -8.35 -6.29 -5.26
CA GLN A 240 -9.72 -6.25 -4.78
C GLN A 240 -10.27 -7.68 -4.71
N VAL A 241 -10.76 -8.12 -3.55
CA VAL A 241 -11.44 -9.42 -3.41
C VAL A 241 -12.77 -9.16 -2.70
N GLY A 242 -13.89 -9.33 -3.40
CA GLY A 242 -15.21 -8.94 -2.88
C GLY A 242 -15.45 -7.42 -2.78
N GLY A 243 -16.66 -7.02 -2.38
CA GLY A 243 -16.93 -5.70 -1.79
C GLY A 243 -17.23 -4.51 -2.68
N THR A 244 -17.24 -3.34 -2.03
CA THR A 244 -17.69 -2.03 -2.57
C THR A 244 -16.65 -1.27 -3.41
N GLY A 245 -15.51 -1.89 -3.75
CA GLY A 245 -14.49 -1.31 -4.62
C GLY A 245 -13.32 -0.67 -3.86
N GLY A 246 -12.53 0.13 -4.55
CA GLY A 246 -11.32 0.76 -4.00
C GLY A 246 -10.83 1.95 -4.83
N VAL A 247 -10.12 2.89 -4.18
CA VAL A 247 -9.71 4.16 -4.77
C VAL A 247 -8.20 4.33 -4.72
N PHE A 248 -7.59 4.49 -5.90
CA PHE A 248 -6.18 4.82 -6.10
C PHE A 248 -6.07 6.22 -6.71
N GLU A 249 -5.79 7.23 -5.89
CA GLU A 249 -5.86 8.64 -6.34
C GLU A 249 -4.65 9.51 -5.98
N ASN A 250 -4.31 10.49 -6.83
CA ASN A 250 -3.26 11.49 -6.54
C ASN A 250 -1.88 10.90 -6.20
N ASN A 251 -1.54 9.70 -6.68
CA ASN A 251 -0.25 9.09 -6.40
C ASN A 251 0.78 9.44 -7.48
N LEU A 252 2.05 9.58 -7.08
CA LEU A 252 3.20 9.65 -7.97
C LEU A 252 3.92 8.30 -7.97
N ILE A 253 3.97 7.65 -9.12
CA ILE A 253 4.70 6.40 -9.35
C ILE A 253 5.84 6.72 -10.30
N THR A 254 7.07 6.70 -9.80
CA THR A 254 8.23 7.13 -10.56
C THR A 254 9.38 6.14 -10.49
N GLU A 255 10.03 5.91 -11.63
CA GLU A 255 11.29 5.15 -11.73
C GLU A 255 11.25 3.72 -11.13
N CYS A 256 10.06 3.10 -11.08
CA CYS A 256 9.92 1.70 -10.67
C CYS A 256 10.48 0.78 -11.79
N ARG A 257 11.14 -0.33 -11.42
CA ARG A 257 11.88 -1.20 -12.37
C ARG A 257 11.22 -2.53 -12.71
N THR A 258 10.23 -2.97 -11.93
CA THR A 258 9.59 -4.28 -12.15
C THR A 258 8.22 -4.10 -12.80
N ARG A 259 7.35 -3.28 -12.20
CA ARG A 259 5.98 -2.95 -12.65
C ARG A 259 5.64 -1.54 -12.16
N GLY A 260 4.83 -0.76 -12.89
CA GLY A 260 4.42 0.61 -12.49
C GLY A 260 3.19 0.67 -11.57
N ALA A 261 2.22 -0.23 -11.74
CA ALA A 261 1.15 -0.57 -10.81
C ALA A 261 0.48 -1.82 -11.36
N LEU A 262 0.22 -2.84 -10.54
CA LEU A 262 -0.66 -3.95 -10.88
C LEU A 262 -1.91 -3.83 -10.03
N MET A 263 -3.05 -3.64 -10.67
CA MET A 263 -4.33 -3.71 -10.00
C MET A 263 -4.97 -5.03 -10.40
N GLY A 264 -4.94 -5.95 -9.44
CA GLY A 264 -5.63 -7.20 -9.45
C GLY A 264 -7.11 -7.00 -9.13
N VAL A 265 -7.99 -7.59 -9.91
CA VAL A 265 -9.33 -7.90 -9.37
C VAL A 265 -9.41 -9.40 -9.16
N GLY A 266 -9.73 -9.80 -7.95
CA GLY A 266 -10.10 -11.15 -7.59
C GLY A 266 -11.59 -11.43 -7.83
N PRO A 267 -12.02 -12.66 -7.55
CA PRO A 267 -13.40 -13.05 -7.72
C PRO A 267 -14.39 -12.24 -6.91
N GLU A 268 -15.61 -12.11 -7.47
CA GLU A 268 -16.79 -11.57 -6.79
C GLU A 268 -16.68 -10.09 -6.43
N CYS A 269 -15.88 -9.31 -7.16
CA CYS A 269 -15.83 -7.87 -6.97
C CYS A 269 -17.06 -7.16 -7.57
N GLU A 270 -17.99 -6.75 -6.72
CA GLU A 270 -19.20 -6.02 -7.15
C GLU A 270 -19.02 -4.48 -7.14
N GLY A 271 -17.88 -3.98 -6.67
CA GLY A 271 -17.64 -2.54 -6.50
C GLY A 271 -16.81 -1.87 -7.59
N LEU A 272 -16.96 -0.55 -7.68
CA LEU A 272 -16.22 0.32 -8.59
C LEU A 272 -14.77 0.48 -8.13
N ILE A 273 -13.82 0.19 -9.03
CA ILE A 273 -12.42 0.53 -8.81
C ILE A 273 -12.13 1.86 -9.52
N GLU A 274 -11.72 2.86 -8.75
CA GLU A 274 -11.38 4.20 -9.27
C GLU A 274 -9.86 4.42 -9.27
N ILE A 275 -9.33 4.79 -10.43
CA ILE A 275 -7.92 5.14 -10.63
C ILE A 275 -7.88 6.53 -11.21
N ARG A 276 -7.54 7.52 -10.38
CA ARG A 276 -7.66 8.92 -10.79
C ARG A 276 -6.54 9.85 -10.36
N ASN A 277 -6.23 10.85 -11.19
CA ASN A 277 -5.25 11.89 -10.86
C ASN A 277 -3.85 11.36 -10.50
N ASN A 278 -3.46 10.18 -10.97
CA ASN A 278 -2.14 9.63 -10.70
C ASN A 278 -1.15 10.04 -11.79
N THR A 279 0.13 10.15 -11.42
CA THR A 279 1.24 10.37 -12.36
C THR A 279 2.15 9.14 -12.39
N PHE A 280 2.31 8.54 -13.56
CA PHE A 280 3.21 7.42 -13.82
C PHE A 280 4.37 7.93 -14.68
N LEU A 281 5.54 8.08 -14.08
CA LEU A 281 6.70 8.72 -14.69
C LEU A 281 7.89 7.76 -14.80
N ARG A 282 8.40 7.52 -16.01
CA ARG A 282 9.67 6.80 -16.23
C ARG A 282 9.76 5.43 -15.56
N ASN A 283 8.63 4.72 -15.46
CA ASN A 283 8.64 3.36 -14.94
C ASN A 283 9.14 2.42 -16.04
N ILE A 284 10.13 1.59 -15.71
CA ILE A 284 10.71 0.59 -16.59
C ILE A 284 10.14 -0.76 -16.21
N ILE A 285 9.64 -1.51 -17.18
CA ILE A 285 8.95 -2.77 -16.93
C ILE A 285 9.69 -3.87 -17.63
N GLN A 286 10.36 -4.70 -16.84
CA GLN A 286 11.13 -5.82 -17.35
C GLN A 286 10.32 -7.12 -17.23
N GLY A 287 10.23 -7.88 -18.32
CA GLY A 287 9.70 -9.25 -18.33
C GLY A 287 8.60 -9.52 -19.36
N GLU A 288 7.91 -10.64 -19.20
CA GLU A 288 6.92 -11.18 -20.16
C GLU A 288 5.83 -10.17 -20.55
N GLU A 289 5.26 -10.37 -21.74
CA GLU A 289 4.26 -9.51 -22.38
C GLU A 289 3.08 -9.12 -21.46
N TRP A 290 2.79 -9.86 -20.39
CA TRP A 290 1.74 -9.58 -19.39
C TRP A 290 2.05 -8.47 -18.38
N ARG A 291 3.23 -7.84 -18.44
CA ARG A 291 3.66 -6.78 -17.51
C ARG A 291 3.47 -5.40 -18.17
N GLY A 292 2.79 -4.48 -17.50
CA GLY A 292 2.42 -3.15 -18.02
C GLY A 292 2.47 -2.07 -16.93
N THR A 293 2.60 -0.79 -17.32
CA THR A 293 2.81 0.33 -16.37
C THR A 293 1.66 0.50 -15.43
N LEU A 294 0.45 0.31 -15.92
CA LEU A 294 -0.73 0.06 -15.12
C LEU A 294 -1.37 -1.23 -15.66
N CYS A 295 -0.94 -2.36 -15.13
CA CYS A 295 -1.58 -3.62 -15.45
C CYS A 295 -2.88 -3.71 -14.65
N LEU A 296 -4.03 -3.53 -15.31
CA LEU A 296 -5.34 -3.80 -14.74
C LEU A 296 -5.68 -5.25 -15.08
N SER A 297 -5.24 -6.20 -14.27
CA SER A 297 -5.45 -7.61 -14.57
C SER A 297 -6.47 -8.20 -13.62
N VAL A 298 -7.52 -8.83 -14.13
CA VAL A 298 -8.35 -9.71 -13.30
C VAL A 298 -7.58 -11.01 -13.13
N SER A 299 -7.06 -11.23 -11.93
CA SER A 299 -6.32 -12.44 -11.57
C SER A 299 -7.32 -13.55 -11.30
N ALA A 300 -7.82 -14.18 -12.36
CA ALA A 300 -8.47 -15.47 -12.24
C ALA A 300 -7.39 -16.52 -11.97
N GLN A 301 -7.02 -16.75 -10.69
CA GLN A 301 -6.16 -17.88 -10.31
C GLN A 301 -6.83 -19.24 -10.59
N SER A 302 -8.11 -19.24 -10.97
CA SER A 302 -8.85 -20.37 -11.51
C SER A 302 -9.47 -19.94 -12.83
N ASP A 303 -9.60 -20.85 -13.81
CA ASP A 303 -10.21 -20.63 -15.13
C ASP A 303 -11.69 -20.11 -15.10
N SER A 304 -12.20 -19.77 -13.93
CA SER A 304 -13.43 -19.02 -13.71
C SER A 304 -13.14 -17.52 -13.70
N PHE A 305 -13.25 -16.88 -14.87
CA PHE A 305 -13.33 -15.42 -14.96
C PHE A 305 -14.46 -14.93 -14.09
N SER A 306 -14.08 -14.30 -13.01
CA SER A 306 -14.99 -13.74 -12.04
C SER A 306 -15.05 -12.25 -12.31
N THR A 307 -16.27 -11.77 -12.37
CA THR A 307 -16.57 -10.51 -13.01
C THR A 307 -16.45 -9.38 -12.02
N CYS A 308 -15.50 -8.47 -12.24
CA CYS A 308 -15.52 -7.16 -11.62
C CYS A 308 -16.67 -6.35 -12.22
N SER A 309 -17.39 -5.54 -11.43
CA SER A 309 -18.49 -4.74 -11.97
C SER A 309 -17.99 -3.62 -12.87
N GLU A 310 -17.11 -2.72 -12.44
CA GLU A 310 -16.63 -1.58 -13.26
C GLU A 310 -15.26 -1.07 -12.81
N VAL A 311 -14.41 -0.68 -13.77
CA VAL A 311 -13.17 0.09 -13.53
C VAL A 311 -13.24 1.44 -14.23
N LEU A 312 -12.97 2.51 -13.47
CA LEU A 312 -12.86 3.88 -13.96
C LEU A 312 -11.40 4.36 -13.89
N VAL A 313 -10.79 4.58 -15.05
CA VAL A 313 -9.45 5.16 -15.19
C VAL A 313 -9.59 6.58 -15.71
N THR A 314 -9.37 7.58 -14.84
CA THR A 314 -9.63 8.97 -15.20
C THR A 314 -8.56 9.97 -14.80
N ASP A 315 -8.29 10.98 -15.61
CA ASP A 315 -7.45 12.11 -15.22
C ASP A 315 -6.01 11.71 -14.81
N ASN A 316 -5.46 10.61 -15.33
CA ASN A 316 -4.09 10.17 -15.04
C ASN A 316 -3.09 10.65 -16.11
N GLU A 317 -1.83 10.84 -15.70
CA GLU A 317 -0.70 11.15 -16.58
C GLU A 317 0.27 9.97 -16.66
N PHE A 318 0.64 9.58 -17.87
CA PHE A 318 1.63 8.56 -18.13
C PHE A 318 2.72 9.11 -19.04
N ILE A 319 3.94 9.20 -18.51
CA ILE A 319 5.04 9.92 -19.11
C ILE A 319 6.27 9.03 -19.16
N GLU A 320 6.80 8.79 -20.37
CA GLU A 320 8.10 8.16 -20.58
C GLU A 320 8.24 6.76 -19.95
N ASN A 321 7.15 6.00 -19.85
CA ASN A 321 7.20 4.64 -19.32
C ASN A 321 7.65 3.63 -20.38
N GLU A 322 8.44 2.63 -19.97
CA GLU A 322 9.03 1.61 -20.82
C GLU A 322 8.47 0.22 -20.51
N GLY A 323 8.38 -0.66 -21.52
CA GLY A 323 8.25 -2.11 -21.29
C GLY A 323 6.84 -2.71 -21.22
N GLY A 324 5.82 -2.09 -21.84
CA GLY A 324 4.51 -2.75 -21.96
C GLY A 324 3.33 -1.80 -22.19
N SER A 325 2.16 -2.39 -22.35
CA SER A 325 0.90 -1.65 -22.37
C SER A 325 0.64 -0.96 -21.05
N ILE A 326 0.26 0.32 -21.11
CA ILE A 326 -0.05 1.11 -19.93
C ILE A 326 -1.34 0.69 -19.31
N VAL A 327 -2.38 0.37 -20.08
CA VAL A 327 -3.60 -0.22 -19.54
C VAL A 327 -3.79 -1.57 -20.21
N LYS A 328 -3.44 -2.64 -19.49
CA LYS A 328 -3.54 -4.02 -19.98
C LYS A 328 -4.56 -4.78 -19.15
N GLY A 329 -5.57 -5.39 -19.79
CA GLY A 329 -6.32 -6.49 -19.18
C GLY A 329 -7.69 -6.18 -18.59
N ILE A 330 -8.45 -5.26 -19.18
CA ILE A 330 -9.81 -4.91 -18.74
C ILE A 330 -10.77 -6.11 -18.86
N LEU A 331 -10.71 -7.01 -17.89
CA LEU A 331 -11.38 -8.31 -17.82
C LEU A 331 -12.62 -8.23 -16.90
N THR A 332 -13.25 -7.06 -16.78
CA THR A 332 -14.46 -6.90 -15.97
C THR A 332 -15.68 -7.48 -16.70
N SER A 333 -16.87 -7.55 -16.10
CA SER A 333 -18.08 -7.79 -16.92
C SER A 333 -18.79 -6.51 -17.32
N GLY A 334 -18.41 -5.37 -16.74
CA GLY A 334 -19.12 -4.13 -16.96
C GLY A 334 -18.40 -3.17 -17.89
N HIS A 335 -18.87 -1.93 -17.82
CA HIS A 335 -18.54 -0.89 -18.77
C HIS A 335 -17.34 -0.10 -18.27
N ASP A 336 -16.15 -0.62 -18.52
CA ASP A 336 -14.93 0.09 -18.13
C ASP A 336 -14.78 1.39 -18.92
N ILE A 337 -14.40 2.44 -18.21
CA ILE A 337 -14.27 3.79 -18.76
C ILE A 337 -12.83 4.23 -18.57
N ILE A 338 -12.16 4.50 -19.69
CA ILE A 338 -10.84 5.15 -19.72
C ILE A 338 -11.06 6.56 -20.27
N THR A 339 -10.95 7.58 -19.42
CA THR A 339 -11.27 8.95 -19.83
C THR A 339 -10.34 10.04 -19.30
N ARG A 340 -10.11 11.09 -20.08
CA ARG A 340 -9.31 12.26 -19.66
C ARG A 340 -7.88 11.93 -19.20
N ASN A 341 -7.30 10.82 -19.67
CA ASN A 341 -5.91 10.48 -19.38
C ASN A 341 -4.97 11.05 -20.45
N SER A 342 -3.72 11.28 -20.08
CA SER A 342 -2.63 11.71 -20.96
C SER A 342 -1.56 10.64 -21.05
N PHE A 343 -1.24 10.18 -22.26
CA PHE A 343 -0.25 9.14 -22.54
C PHE A 343 0.82 9.70 -23.49
N ARG A 344 2.07 9.80 -23.01
CA ARG A 344 3.17 10.44 -23.73
C ARG A 344 4.48 9.65 -23.67
N GLY A 345 5.15 9.55 -24.82
CA GLY A 345 6.59 9.25 -24.90
C GLY A 345 6.93 7.81 -24.55
N LEU A 346 6.06 6.89 -24.93
CA LEU A 346 6.19 5.47 -24.58
C LEU A 346 7.09 4.77 -25.58
N LEU A 347 8.06 4.02 -25.08
CA LEU A 347 9.17 3.55 -25.91
C LEU A 347 8.74 2.54 -27.00
N PRO A 348 9.47 2.52 -28.14
CA PRO A 348 9.02 1.95 -29.41
C PRO A 348 9.04 0.42 -29.51
N ASP A 349 9.33 -0.29 -28.41
CA ASP A 349 9.55 -1.73 -28.37
C ASP A 349 8.21 -2.48 -28.48
N SER A 350 7.55 -2.32 -29.62
CA SER A 350 6.44 -3.10 -30.18
C SER A 350 5.07 -3.12 -29.45
N GLN A 351 4.96 -2.59 -28.23
CA GLN A 351 3.74 -2.70 -27.42
C GLN A 351 2.73 -1.56 -27.66
N TRP A 352 1.45 -1.84 -27.39
CA TRP A 352 0.34 -0.89 -27.52
C TRP A 352 0.12 -0.11 -26.24
N THR A 353 -0.14 1.19 -26.29
CA THR A 353 -0.38 2.01 -25.08
C THR A 353 -1.55 1.48 -24.24
N VAL A 354 -2.68 1.17 -24.87
CA VAL A 354 -3.84 0.54 -24.24
C VAL A 354 -4.14 -0.77 -24.97
N LEU A 355 -4.21 -1.84 -24.21
CA LEU A 355 -4.53 -3.18 -24.68
C LEU A 355 -5.76 -3.71 -23.94
N ALA A 356 -6.91 -3.69 -24.62
CA ALA A 356 -8.18 -4.13 -24.05
C ALA A 356 -8.45 -5.61 -24.38
N PHE A 357 -8.86 -6.36 -23.37
CA PHE A 357 -9.17 -7.78 -23.49
C PHE A 357 -10.64 -8.02 -23.15
N TYR A 358 -11.32 -8.90 -23.88
CA TYR A 358 -12.65 -9.48 -23.59
C TYR A 358 -13.86 -8.54 -23.49
N ASN A 359 -13.70 -7.23 -23.31
CA ASN A 359 -14.80 -6.24 -23.24
C ASN A 359 -14.69 -5.14 -24.29
N ASP A 360 -15.77 -4.36 -24.39
CA ASP A 360 -15.90 -3.17 -25.24
C ASP A 360 -15.73 -1.90 -24.36
N PRO A 361 -14.52 -1.59 -23.83
CA PRO A 361 -14.35 -0.42 -22.97
C PRO A 361 -14.66 0.86 -23.74
N LEU A 362 -15.17 1.85 -23.01
CA LEU A 362 -15.33 3.21 -23.52
C LEU A 362 -14.04 3.99 -23.28
N ILE A 363 -13.28 4.21 -24.36
CA ILE A 363 -12.07 5.03 -24.35
C ILE A 363 -12.42 6.40 -24.89
N ARG A 364 -12.49 7.42 -24.04
CA ARG A 364 -12.94 8.76 -24.46
C ARG A 364 -12.20 9.92 -23.86
N ASP A 365 -12.08 11.01 -24.60
CA ASP A 365 -11.49 12.25 -24.08
C ASP A 365 -10.03 12.11 -23.62
N ASN A 366 -9.29 11.09 -24.08
CA ASN A 366 -7.88 10.89 -23.75
C ASN A 366 -6.95 11.59 -24.75
N MET A 367 -5.69 11.78 -24.35
CA MET A 367 -4.61 12.28 -25.20
C MET A 367 -3.54 11.20 -25.36
N PHE A 368 -3.37 10.71 -26.58
CA PHE A 368 -2.27 9.84 -26.98
C PHE A 368 -1.35 10.66 -27.89
N PHE A 369 -0.06 10.75 -27.58
CA PHE A 369 0.92 11.38 -28.47
C PHE A 369 2.34 10.86 -28.19
N ASP A 370 3.16 10.78 -29.23
CA ASP A 370 4.53 10.26 -29.16
C ASP A 370 4.61 8.83 -28.60
N ASN A 371 3.61 7.98 -28.88
CA ASN A 371 3.59 6.58 -28.45
C ASN A 371 3.84 5.60 -29.60
N GLY A 372 3.61 6.02 -30.84
CA GLY A 372 3.66 5.17 -32.03
C GLY A 372 2.43 4.28 -32.16
N LYS A 373 2.07 3.53 -31.11
CA LYS A 373 0.88 2.66 -31.05
C LYS A 373 0.01 3.01 -29.84
N ALA A 374 -1.20 3.51 -30.10
CA ALA A 374 -2.12 3.93 -29.05
C ALA A 374 -2.98 2.77 -28.53
N VAL A 375 -3.96 2.29 -29.29
CA VAL A 375 -4.97 1.37 -28.75
C VAL A 375 -5.11 0.14 -29.62
N ARG A 376 -5.20 -1.06 -29.02
CA ARG A 376 -5.57 -2.29 -29.72
C ARG A 376 -6.52 -3.18 -28.89
N PRO A 377 -7.54 -3.78 -29.53
CA PRO A 377 -8.26 -4.91 -28.96
C PRO A 377 -7.50 -6.21 -29.21
N GLU A 378 -7.44 -7.07 -28.21
CA GLU A 378 -6.76 -8.37 -28.35
C GLU A 378 -7.72 -9.51 -28.73
N THR A 379 -8.99 -9.45 -28.29
CA THR A 379 -9.92 -10.60 -28.35
C THR A 379 -10.93 -10.55 -29.49
N GLY A 380 -10.66 -9.79 -30.56
CA GLY A 380 -11.59 -9.68 -31.69
C GLY A 380 -12.87 -8.88 -31.44
N ARG A 381 -13.02 -8.31 -30.23
CA ARG A 381 -14.14 -7.44 -29.85
C ARG A 381 -13.82 -5.97 -30.14
N GLY A 382 -14.87 -5.17 -30.32
CA GLY A 382 -14.74 -3.80 -30.77
C GLY A 382 -14.46 -2.86 -29.61
N ILE A 383 -13.50 -1.94 -29.75
CA ILE A 383 -13.33 -0.86 -28.75
C ILE A 383 -14.10 0.37 -29.20
N HIS A 384 -14.84 0.99 -28.30
CA HIS A 384 -15.48 2.28 -28.53
C HIS A 384 -14.50 3.41 -28.17
N ALA A 385 -13.92 4.03 -29.20
CA ALA A 385 -12.98 5.14 -29.04
C ALA A 385 -13.60 6.44 -29.56
N GLU A 386 -13.87 7.39 -28.65
CA GLU A 386 -14.53 8.64 -28.98
C GLU A 386 -13.79 9.86 -28.44
N TYR A 387 -13.68 10.92 -29.24
CA TYR A 387 -13.13 12.20 -28.79
C TYR A 387 -11.73 12.10 -28.17
N ASN A 388 -10.91 11.14 -28.61
CA ASN A 388 -9.50 11.09 -28.23
C ASN A 388 -8.65 11.95 -29.16
N TRP A 389 -7.54 12.49 -28.65
CA TRP A 389 -6.45 13.08 -29.42
C TRP A 389 -5.38 12.00 -29.65
N TRP A 390 -4.82 11.94 -30.85
CA TRP A 390 -3.90 10.87 -31.26
C TRP A 390 -2.53 11.41 -31.66
N GLY A 391 -2.19 12.63 -31.25
CA GLY A 391 -0.88 13.23 -31.54
C GLY A 391 -0.82 13.99 -32.85
N HIS A 392 -1.85 13.90 -33.70
CA HIS A 392 -1.91 14.64 -34.96
C HIS A 392 -3.33 15.03 -35.38
N GLU A 393 -3.46 16.16 -36.08
CA GLU A 393 -4.75 16.74 -36.51
C GLU A 393 -5.51 15.89 -37.53
N THR A 394 -4.76 15.07 -38.29
CA THR A 394 -5.31 14.10 -39.25
C THR A 394 -5.87 12.85 -38.57
N GLY A 395 -5.77 12.75 -37.24
CA GLY A 395 -6.26 11.61 -36.46
C GLY A 395 -5.26 10.44 -36.41
N PRO A 396 -5.68 9.30 -35.85
CA PRO A 396 -4.81 8.15 -35.69
C PRO A 396 -4.58 7.47 -37.03
N TYR A 397 -3.41 6.84 -37.20
CA TYR A 397 -3.23 5.94 -38.33
C TYR A 397 -4.11 4.68 -38.16
N HIS A 398 -4.94 4.39 -39.16
CA HIS A 398 -5.70 3.13 -39.25
C HIS A 398 -5.67 2.63 -40.70
N PRO A 399 -5.24 1.38 -40.98
CA PRO A 399 -4.95 0.92 -42.34
C PRO A 399 -6.15 0.98 -43.31
N THR A 400 -7.37 0.75 -42.83
CA THR A 400 -8.59 0.85 -43.66
C THR A 400 -9.41 2.13 -43.43
N LEU A 401 -9.62 2.55 -42.19
CA LEU A 401 -10.49 3.67 -41.83
C LEU A 401 -9.82 5.05 -41.94
N ASN A 402 -8.49 5.14 -41.79
CA ASN A 402 -7.73 6.39 -41.88
C ASN A 402 -6.25 6.16 -42.29
N PRO A 403 -5.99 5.67 -43.51
CA PRO A 403 -4.63 5.26 -43.94
C PRO A 403 -3.64 6.43 -44.07
N VAL A 404 -4.12 7.66 -44.06
CA VAL A 404 -3.30 8.89 -44.11
C VAL A 404 -3.16 9.57 -42.75
N GLY A 405 -3.73 8.98 -41.70
CA GLY A 405 -3.56 9.47 -40.33
C GLY A 405 -2.07 9.46 -39.95
N GLN A 406 -1.60 10.56 -39.36
CA GLN A 406 -0.20 10.73 -38.94
C GLN A 406 -0.04 10.66 -37.42
N GLY A 407 -1.14 10.48 -36.69
CA GLY A 407 -1.13 10.24 -35.26
C GLY A 407 -0.80 8.79 -34.90
N ASP A 408 -0.75 8.52 -33.60
CA ASP A 408 -0.52 7.19 -33.04
C ASP A 408 -1.46 6.14 -33.64
N GLU A 409 -0.92 4.96 -33.95
CA GLU A 409 -1.61 3.85 -34.61
C GLU A 409 -2.73 3.29 -33.71
N VAL A 410 -3.83 2.89 -34.35
CA VAL A 410 -4.94 2.16 -33.72
C VAL A 410 -5.17 0.82 -34.42
N GLY A 411 -5.50 -0.22 -33.64
CA GLY A 411 -5.81 -1.56 -34.13
C GLY A 411 -7.10 -1.66 -34.97
N ILE A 412 -7.18 -2.73 -35.78
CA ILE A 412 -8.18 -2.95 -36.85
C ILE A 412 -9.65 -3.13 -36.41
N LEU A 413 -9.93 -3.26 -35.12
CA LEU A 413 -11.29 -3.45 -34.57
C LEU A 413 -11.71 -2.29 -33.66
N ILE A 414 -11.21 -1.09 -33.95
CA ILE A 414 -11.57 0.10 -33.20
C ILE A 414 -12.69 0.84 -33.93
N ARG A 415 -13.80 1.05 -33.24
CA ARG A 415 -14.89 1.87 -33.75
C ARG A 415 -14.55 3.34 -33.48
N LEU A 416 -14.01 4.01 -34.49
CA LEU A 416 -13.70 5.43 -34.44
C LEU A 416 -14.96 6.25 -34.73
N ILE A 417 -15.55 6.85 -33.69
CA ILE A 417 -16.78 7.62 -33.85
C ILE A 417 -16.47 9.10 -34.12
N ARG A 418 -15.48 9.70 -33.42
CA ARG A 418 -14.90 11.05 -33.65
C ARG A 418 -13.50 11.16 -33.02
N TRP A 419 -12.61 12.00 -33.55
CA TRP A 419 -11.35 12.40 -32.88
C TRP A 419 -11.27 13.91 -32.66
N ARG A 420 -10.52 14.33 -31.64
CA ARG A 420 -10.31 15.74 -31.31
C ARG A 420 -9.32 16.39 -32.29
N ARG A 421 -9.41 17.72 -32.42
CA ARG A 421 -8.37 18.58 -33.00
C ARG A 421 -7.96 19.55 -31.90
N LEU A 422 -6.66 19.74 -31.68
CA LEU A 422 -6.19 20.80 -30.78
C LEU A 422 -6.45 22.14 -31.48
N SER A 423 -7.25 23.00 -30.85
CA SER A 423 -7.52 24.38 -31.30
C SER A 423 -6.69 25.38 -30.52
#